data_AF-A0A2N2MQ29-F1
#
_entry.id   AF-A0A2N2MQ29-F1
#
_cell.length_a   1.000
_cell.length_b   1.000
_cell.length_c   1.000
_cell.angle_alpha   90.00
_cell.angle_beta   90.00
_cell.angle_gamma   90.00
#
_symmetry.space_group_name_H-M   'P 1'
#
loop_
_entity.id
_entity.type
_entity.pdbx_description
1 polymer ?
#
loop_
_entity_poly.entity_id
_entity_poly.type
_entity_poly.pdbx_seq_one_letter_code
_entity_poly.pdbx_strand_id
1 'polypeptide(L)'
;MPIKNIAIQEYGENIHLFRVTEDIEVFDGHLALLVDHLLNHIKVLVAIAHAPGGPNLAKAIKKHPTLTNRNLDVRSPERILQADCIRLLDSLVELSHLTTDSENKRQVTFELEELRKAVPFLDYRYEDDPYPSDSERE
;
A
#
# COMPACT_ATOMS: atom_id res chain seq x y z
N MET A 1 18.37 -2.32 2.22
CA MET A 1 17.61 -3.43 1.62
C MET A 1 18.42 -4.71 1.40
N PRO A 2 18.49 -5.63 2.38
CA PRO A 2 18.82 -7.03 2.09
C PRO A 2 17.67 -7.71 1.32
N ILE A 3 18.00 -8.37 0.19
CA ILE A 3 17.08 -9.27 -0.51
C ILE A 3 17.42 -10.70 -0.10
N LYS A 4 16.45 -11.42 0.47
CA LYS A 4 16.61 -12.84 0.84
C LYS A 4 15.87 -13.71 -0.18
N ASN A 5 16.59 -14.62 -0.84
CA ASN A 5 15.97 -15.67 -1.67
C ASN A 5 15.66 -16.88 -0.78
N ILE A 6 14.40 -17.31 -0.78
CA ILE A 6 13.90 -18.48 -0.09
C ILE A 6 13.45 -19.45 -1.19
N ALA A 7 14.16 -20.57 -1.33
CA ALA A 7 13.74 -21.65 -2.20
C ALA A 7 12.65 -22.46 -1.48
N ILE A 8 11.44 -22.44 -2.01
CA ILE A 8 10.30 -23.22 -1.54
C ILE A 8 10.12 -24.37 -2.52
N GLN A 9 10.10 -25.60 -2.00
CA GLN A 9 9.90 -26.79 -2.81
C GLN A 9 8.46 -27.27 -2.60
N GLU A 10 7.59 -26.92 -3.53
CA GLU A 10 6.17 -27.32 -3.53
C GLU A 10 5.88 -28.13 -4.78
N TYR A 11 5.25 -29.30 -4.61
CA TYR A 11 4.81 -30.17 -5.70
C TYR A 11 5.88 -30.54 -6.76
N GLY A 12 7.16 -30.53 -6.40
CA GLY A 12 8.27 -30.85 -7.30
C GLY A 12 8.77 -29.66 -8.15
N GLU A 13 8.19 -28.48 -7.97
CA GLU A 13 8.68 -27.23 -8.54
C GLU A 13 9.52 -26.46 -7.49
N ASN A 14 10.57 -25.79 -7.98
CA ASN A 14 11.36 -24.87 -7.16
C ASN A 14 10.79 -23.46 -7.34
N ILE A 15 10.01 -23.01 -6.37
CA ILE A 15 9.50 -21.64 -6.33
C ILE A 15 10.53 -20.79 -5.58
N HIS A 16 11.03 -19.74 -6.23
CA HIS A 16 11.93 -18.77 -5.61
C HIS A 16 11.14 -17.59 -5.08
N LEU A 17 11.05 -17.48 -3.76
CA LEU A 17 10.48 -16.33 -3.07
C LEU A 17 11.58 -15.33 -2.74
N PHE A 18 11.46 -14.10 -3.24
CA PHE A 18 12.36 -13.00 -2.89
C PHE A 18 11.71 -12.08 -1.85
N ARG A 19 12.25 -12.09 -0.64
CA ARG A 19 11.83 -11.18 0.43
C ARG A 19 12.72 -9.93 0.40
N VAL A 20 12.09 -8.78 0.19
CA VAL A 20 12.71 -7.46 0.33
C VAL A 20 12.28 -6.89 1.67
N THR A 21 13.24 -6.57 2.54
CA THR A 21 12.97 -5.97 3.86
C THR A 21 13.68 -4.62 3.96
N GLU A 22 12.98 -3.62 4.46
CA GLU A 22 13.52 -2.30 4.78
C GLU A 22 12.82 -1.74 6.00
N ASP A 23 13.59 -1.09 6.86
CA ASP A 23 13.08 -0.38 8.03
C ASP A 23 13.13 1.12 7.74
N ILE A 24 11.97 1.78 7.75
CA ILE A 24 11.87 3.22 7.49
C ILE A 24 11.49 3.91 8.80
N GLU A 25 12.38 4.75 9.32
CA GLU A 25 12.09 5.59 10.48
C GLU A 25 11.40 6.87 10.03
N VAL A 26 10.21 7.12 10.57
CA VAL A 26 9.40 8.31 10.26
C VAL A 26 9.01 9.01 11.56
N PHE A 27 9.33 10.29 11.67
CA PHE A 27 9.13 11.06 12.91
C PHE A 27 7.74 11.71 13.02
N ASP A 28 6.91 11.59 11.98
CA ASP A 28 5.52 12.08 11.95
C ASP A 28 4.55 10.93 11.62
N GLY A 29 3.47 10.83 12.39
CA GLY A 29 2.49 9.75 12.26
C GLY A 29 1.68 9.80 10.97
N HIS A 30 1.42 10.99 10.41
CA HIS A 30 0.69 11.12 9.15
C HIS A 30 1.56 10.67 7.98
N LEU A 31 2.86 11.04 7.99
CA LEU A 31 3.82 10.53 7.01
C LEU A 31 4.00 9.02 7.14
N ALA A 32 4.06 8.48 8.36
CA ALA A 32 4.18 7.05 8.58
C ALA A 32 2.99 6.29 7.98
N LEU A 33 1.77 6.81 8.18
CA LEU A 33 0.55 6.23 7.61
C LEU A 33 0.59 6.28 6.07
N LEU A 34 1.03 7.40 5.49
CA LEU A 34 1.11 7.54 4.04
C LEU A 34 2.13 6.60 3.41
N VAL A 35 3.30 6.44 4.03
CA VAL A 35 4.33 5.48 3.61
C VAL A 35 3.78 4.06 3.67
N ASP A 36 3.09 3.70 4.75
CA ASP A 36 2.49 2.37 4.88
C ASP A 36 1.51 2.08 3.74
N HIS A 37 0.56 2.98 3.47
CA HIS A 37 -0.42 2.75 2.41
C HIS A 37 0.22 2.74 1.01
N LEU A 38 1.28 3.52 0.77
CA LEU A 38 2.06 3.41 -0.46
C LEU A 38 2.65 2.00 -0.62
N LEU A 39 3.26 1.46 0.45
CA LEU A 39 3.78 0.10 0.44
C LEU A 39 2.68 -0.94 0.23
N ASN A 40 1.51 -0.75 0.84
CA ASN A 40 0.37 -1.65 0.64
C ASN A 40 -0.14 -1.62 -0.81
N HIS A 41 -0.17 -0.45 -1.48
CA HIS A 41 -0.49 -0.38 -2.92
C HIS A 41 0.54 -1.12 -3.78
N ILE A 42 1.83 -1.00 -3.46
CA ILE A 42 2.89 -1.75 -4.15
C ILE A 42 2.71 -3.27 -3.93
N LYS A 43 2.42 -3.71 -2.70
CA LYS A 43 2.15 -5.13 -2.40
C LYS A 43 0.95 -5.64 -3.20
N VAL A 44 -0.14 -4.88 -3.28
CA VAL A 44 -1.33 -5.24 -4.07
C VAL A 44 -1.00 -5.34 -5.56
N LEU A 45 -0.24 -4.38 -6.09
CA LEU A 45 0.20 -4.39 -7.50
C LEU A 45 0.96 -5.68 -7.85
N VAL A 46 1.89 -6.11 -6.98
CA VAL A 46 2.62 -7.37 -7.13
C VAL A 46 1.69 -8.58 -6.96
N ALA A 47 0.79 -8.55 -5.99
CA ALA A 47 -0.15 -9.63 -5.69
C ALA A 47 -1.14 -9.89 -6.84
N ILE A 48 -1.56 -8.86 -7.59
CA ILE A 48 -2.40 -9.04 -8.78
C ILE A 48 -1.69 -9.92 -9.83
N ALA A 49 -0.39 -9.73 -10.02
CA ALA A 49 0.37 -10.49 -11.00
C ALA A 49 0.72 -11.92 -10.54
N HIS A 50 1.02 -12.10 -9.24
CA HIS A 50 1.61 -13.34 -8.72
C HIS A 50 0.67 -14.20 -7.86
N ALA A 51 -0.40 -13.63 -7.31
CA ALA A 51 -1.37 -14.34 -6.48
C ALA A 51 -2.82 -13.91 -6.79
N PRO A 52 -3.25 -13.97 -8.06
CA PRO A 52 -4.60 -13.57 -8.43
C PRO A 52 -5.64 -14.44 -7.70
N GLY A 53 -6.56 -13.80 -6.99
CA GLY A 53 -7.66 -14.48 -6.27
C GLY A 53 -7.35 -14.86 -4.82
N GLY A 54 -6.18 -14.51 -4.28
CA GLY A 54 -5.88 -14.72 -2.86
C GLY A 54 -6.86 -13.97 -1.93
N PRO A 55 -7.21 -14.54 -0.75
CA PRO A 55 -8.20 -13.94 0.15
C PRO A 55 -7.77 -12.57 0.68
N ASN A 56 -6.46 -12.37 0.88
CA ASN A 56 -5.92 -11.08 1.34
C ASN A 56 -5.98 -10.02 0.24
N LEU A 57 -5.71 -10.41 -1.02
CA LEU A 57 -5.90 -9.54 -2.17
C LEU A 57 -7.37 -9.11 -2.29
N ALA A 58 -8.30 -10.07 -2.19
CA ALA A 58 -9.73 -9.81 -2.25
C ALA A 58 -10.20 -8.85 -1.13
N LYS A 59 -9.68 -9.01 0.10
CA LYS A 59 -9.97 -8.11 1.22
C LYS A 59 -9.43 -6.70 0.97
N ALA A 60 -8.18 -6.57 0.51
CA ALA A 60 -7.55 -5.29 0.24
C ALA A 60 -8.31 -4.50 -0.83
N ILE A 61 -8.59 -5.13 -1.98
CA ILE A 61 -9.27 -4.45 -3.10
C ILE A 61 -10.75 -4.15 -2.82
N LYS A 62 -11.38 -4.82 -1.84
CA LYS A 62 -12.80 -4.61 -1.50
C LYS A 62 -13.09 -3.16 -1.09
N LYS A 63 -12.11 -2.48 -0.48
CA LYS A 63 -12.24 -1.06 -0.10
C LYS A 63 -12.05 -0.10 -1.29
N HIS A 64 -11.58 -0.60 -2.42
CA HIS A 64 -11.26 0.23 -3.58
C HIS A 64 -12.50 0.35 -4.51
N PRO A 65 -13.09 1.55 -4.65
CA PRO A 65 -14.38 1.72 -5.34
C PRO A 65 -14.29 1.43 -6.85
N THR A 66 -13.13 1.67 -7.46
CA THR A 66 -12.91 1.41 -8.90
C THR A 66 -12.41 0.00 -9.21
N LEU A 67 -11.70 -0.69 -8.29
CA LEU A 67 -11.24 -2.07 -8.53
C LEU A 67 -12.33 -3.12 -8.24
N THR A 68 -13.33 -2.78 -7.42
CA THR A 68 -14.48 -3.65 -7.15
C THR A 68 -15.50 -3.68 -8.29
N ASN A 69 -15.62 -2.58 -9.04
CA ASN A 69 -16.49 -2.51 -10.21
C ASN A 69 -15.82 -3.18 -11.41
N ARG A 70 -16.27 -4.40 -11.73
CA ARG A 70 -15.80 -5.22 -12.87
C ARG A 70 -16.03 -4.59 -14.27
N ASN A 71 -16.49 -3.35 -14.37
CA ASN A 71 -16.52 -2.60 -15.62
C ASN A 71 -15.09 -2.10 -15.94
N LEU A 72 -14.22 -3.05 -16.30
CA LEU A 72 -12.82 -2.86 -16.68
C LEU A 72 -12.64 -2.19 -18.06
N ASP A 73 -13.66 -1.48 -18.55
CA ASP A 73 -13.67 -0.94 -19.93
C ASP A 73 -12.85 0.34 -20.12
N VAL A 74 -12.22 0.90 -19.06
CA VAL A 74 -11.48 2.17 -19.18
C VAL A 74 -9.99 2.07 -18.81
N ARG A 75 -9.60 1.27 -17.79
CA ARG A 75 -8.18 1.09 -17.39
C ARG A 75 -7.98 -0.26 -16.68
N SER A 76 -6.81 -0.89 -16.86
CA SER A 76 -6.46 -2.12 -16.14
C SER A 76 -6.24 -1.84 -14.64
N PRO A 77 -6.48 -2.81 -13.73
CA PRO A 77 -6.28 -2.66 -12.29
C PRO A 77 -4.88 -2.13 -11.92
N GLU A 78 -3.87 -2.57 -12.64
CA GLU A 78 -2.48 -2.16 -12.45
C GLU A 78 -2.28 -0.68 -12.78
N ARG A 79 -2.97 -0.15 -13.79
CA ARG A 79 -2.90 1.28 -14.14
C ARG A 79 -3.61 2.17 -13.13
N ILE A 80 -4.66 1.67 -12.48
CA ILE A 80 -5.35 2.37 -11.39
C ILE A 80 -4.40 2.46 -10.21
N LEU A 81 -3.90 1.32 -9.72
CA LEU A 81 -2.95 1.27 -8.60
C LEU A 81 -1.65 2.04 -8.86
N GLN A 82 -1.16 2.04 -10.11
CA GLN A 82 -0.01 2.86 -10.49
C GLN A 82 -0.30 4.35 -10.29
N ALA A 83 -1.48 4.83 -10.70
CA ALA A 83 -1.87 6.22 -10.52
C ALA A 83 -2.02 6.57 -9.03
N ASP A 84 -2.57 5.65 -8.23
CA ASP A 84 -2.69 5.81 -6.78
C ASP A 84 -1.31 5.90 -6.10
N CYS A 85 -0.36 5.03 -6.46
CA CYS A 85 1.02 5.10 -5.97
C CYS A 85 1.69 6.45 -6.29
N ILE A 86 1.50 6.97 -7.52
CA ILE A 86 2.04 8.28 -7.91
C ILE A 86 1.42 9.37 -7.04
N ARG A 87 0.10 9.35 -6.84
CA ARG A 87 -0.58 10.35 -6.00
C ARG A 87 -0.12 10.29 -4.54
N LEU A 88 0.04 9.09 -3.98
CA LEU A 88 0.55 8.91 -2.61
C LEU A 88 1.99 9.42 -2.47
N LEU A 89 2.84 9.20 -3.48
CA LEU A 89 4.20 9.74 -3.53
C LEU A 89 4.22 11.28 -3.61
N ASP A 90 3.39 11.86 -4.46
CA ASP A 90 3.27 13.33 -4.57
C ASP A 90 2.81 13.92 -3.22
N SER A 91 1.79 13.33 -2.59
CA SER A 91 1.33 13.72 -1.26
C SER A 91 2.40 13.57 -0.17
N LEU A 92 3.28 12.57 -0.29
CA LEU A 92 4.35 12.38 0.68
C LEU A 92 5.32 13.55 0.64
N VAL A 93 5.65 14.03 -0.55
CA VAL A 93 6.47 15.25 -0.73
C VAL A 93 5.73 16.46 -0.16
N GLU A 94 4.47 16.68 -0.55
CA GLU A 94 3.63 17.80 -0.08
C GLU A 94 3.54 17.86 1.46
N LEU A 95 3.13 16.75 2.08
CA LEU A 95 2.97 16.66 3.53
C LEU A 95 4.32 16.74 4.26
N SER A 96 5.41 16.19 3.70
CA SER A 96 6.71 16.26 4.36
C SER A 96 7.15 17.70 4.61
N HIS A 97 6.90 18.61 3.67
CA HIS A 97 7.17 20.04 3.84
C HIS A 97 6.26 20.72 4.86
N LEU A 98 5.01 20.27 5.00
CA LEU A 98 4.08 20.83 5.98
C LEU A 98 4.41 20.36 7.40
N THR A 99 4.79 19.10 7.56
CA THR A 99 5.08 18.49 8.89
C THR A 99 6.33 19.04 9.56
N THR A 100 7.23 19.70 8.83
CA THR A 100 8.38 20.37 9.44
C THR A 100 8.01 21.56 10.32
N ASP A 101 6.79 22.10 10.19
CA ASP A 101 6.29 23.20 10.99
C ASP A 101 5.10 22.76 11.87
N SER A 102 5.27 22.93 13.18
CA SER A 102 4.26 22.54 14.18
C SER A 102 2.95 23.33 14.08
N GLU A 103 2.95 24.53 13.47
CA GLU A 103 1.74 25.34 13.28
C GLU A 103 0.82 24.76 12.19
N ASN A 104 1.37 23.95 11.28
CA ASN A 104 0.66 23.39 10.13
C ASN A 104 -0.10 22.09 10.42
N LYS A 105 -0.11 21.60 11.67
CA LYS A 105 -0.73 20.31 12.02
C LYS A 105 -2.17 20.16 11.53
N ARG A 106 -2.98 21.22 11.63
CA ARG A 106 -4.37 21.20 11.15
C ARG A 106 -4.45 21.07 9.63
N GLN A 107 -3.54 21.73 8.91
CA GLN A 107 -3.46 21.62 7.46
C GLN A 107 -3.05 20.21 7.04
N VAL A 108 -2.03 19.63 7.69
CA VAL A 108 -1.57 18.25 7.43
C VAL A 108 -2.72 17.26 7.58
N THR A 109 -3.49 17.34 8.67
CA THR A 109 -4.65 16.46 8.88
C THR A 109 -5.72 16.66 7.80
N PHE A 110 -6.00 17.91 7.41
CA PHE A 110 -6.97 18.20 6.34
C PHE A 110 -6.53 17.61 4.99
N GLU A 111 -5.28 17.84 4.58
CA GLU A 111 -4.73 17.32 3.32
C GLU A 111 -4.74 15.79 3.30
N LEU A 112 -4.44 15.14 4.43
CA LEU A 112 -4.51 13.69 4.54
C LEU A 112 -5.96 13.17 4.37
N GLU A 113 -6.93 13.84 4.98
CA GLU A 113 -8.35 13.48 4.83
C GLU A 113 -8.84 13.69 3.38
N GLU A 114 -8.41 14.75 2.71
CA GLU A 114 -8.69 14.95 1.28
C GLU A 114 -8.03 13.87 0.41
N LEU A 115 -6.80 13.47 0.75
CA LEU A 115 -6.11 12.36 0.08
C LEU A 115 -6.87 11.05 0.23
N ARG A 116 -7.38 10.71 1.43
CA ARG A 116 -8.14 9.48 1.68
C ARG A 116 -9.43 9.40 0.85
N LYS A 117 -10.01 10.55 0.49
CA LYS A 117 -11.17 10.61 -0.42
C LYS A 117 -10.79 10.32 -1.86
N ALA A 118 -9.59 10.73 -2.28
CA ALA A 118 -9.10 10.55 -3.64
C ALA A 118 -8.48 9.15 -3.87
N VAL A 119 -7.68 8.68 -2.90
CA VAL A 119 -6.97 7.41 -2.94
C VAL A 119 -7.38 6.58 -1.72
N PRO A 120 -8.11 5.46 -1.92
CA PRO A 120 -8.52 4.61 -0.82
C PRO A 120 -7.30 3.94 -0.20
N PHE A 121 -7.18 4.05 1.12
CA PHE A 121 -6.10 3.44 1.87
C PHE A 121 -6.28 1.91 1.91
N LEU A 122 -5.33 1.21 1.27
CA LEU A 122 -5.33 -0.24 1.17
C LEU A 122 -4.63 -0.85 2.38
N ASP A 123 -5.18 -1.97 2.86
CA ASP A 123 -4.62 -2.81 3.91
C ASP A 123 -4.40 -4.21 3.32
N TYR A 124 -3.19 -4.43 2.81
CA TYR A 124 -2.78 -5.72 2.26
C TYR A 124 -1.71 -6.36 3.13
N ARG A 125 -2.02 -7.56 3.60
CA ARG A 125 -1.14 -8.35 4.48
C ARG A 125 -0.80 -9.68 3.83
N TYR A 126 0.43 -10.12 4.05
CA TYR A 126 0.80 -11.49 3.74
C TYR A 126 0.16 -12.44 4.77
N GLU A 127 -0.04 -13.72 4.43
CA GLU A 127 -0.78 -14.66 5.28
C GLU A 127 -0.19 -14.83 6.69
N ASP A 128 1.15 -14.74 6.80
CA ASP A 128 1.88 -14.89 8.07
C ASP A 128 2.40 -13.56 8.64
N ASP A 129 1.78 -12.43 8.30
CA ASP A 129 2.18 -11.13 8.84
C ASP A 129 1.89 -11.07 10.36
N PRO A 130 2.93 -10.96 11.21
CA PRO A 130 2.76 -11.03 12.66
C PRO A 130 2.25 -9.71 13.26
N TYR A 131 2.17 -8.63 12.47
CA TYR A 131 1.78 -7.32 12.96
C TYR A 131 0.25 -7.11 12.83
N PRO A 132 -0.39 -6.37 13.76
CA PRO A 132 -1.83 -6.09 13.69
C PRO A 132 -2.18 -5.18 12.51
N SER A 133 -3.42 -5.26 12.04
CA SER A 133 -3.92 -4.45 10.92
C SER A 133 -3.79 -2.95 11.22
N ASP A 134 -3.41 -2.18 10.22
CA ASP A 134 -3.26 -0.73 10.35
C ASP A 134 -4.62 -0.03 10.45
N SER A 135 -5.70 -0.68 9.99
CA SER A 135 -7.07 -0.20 10.24
C SER A 135 -7.47 -0.20 11.72
N GLU A 136 -6.69 -0.85 12.58
CA GLU A 136 -6.84 -0.76 14.04
C GLU A 136 -6.07 0.42 14.65
N ARG A 137 -5.24 1.10 13.85
CA ARG A 137 -4.36 2.22 14.25
C ARG A 137 -4.74 3.58 13.63
N GLU A 138 -5.53 3.55 12.55
CA GLU A 138 -6.23 4.71 11.94
C GLU A 138 -7.39 5.23 12.80
#